data_AF-R4WDS3-F1
#
_entry.id   AF-R4WDS3-F1
#
_cell.length_a   1.000
_cell.length_b   1.000
_cell.length_c   1.000
_cell.angle_alpha   90.00
_cell.angle_beta   90.00
_cell.angle_gamma   90.00
#
_symmetry.space_group_name_H-M   'P 1'
#
loop_
_entity.id
_entity.type
_entity.pdbx_description
1 polymer ?
#
loop_
_entity_poly.entity_id
_entity_poly.type
_entity_poly.pdbx_seq_one_letter_code
_entity_poly.pdbx_strand_id
1 'polypeptide(L)'
;MSQKRKRVVLTLEQKLAIINRVEKGESVKKLSTEFGIGEQTVRDILKKKKDISGFVSSSAQTTFPRKTMKTSTLKDVDEAVYQWFIQRRAEGVPISGPMVSEKALWFHENLKIEEPFSASQGWLHKFKKRHGIRQLAIQGESLSGDNVAATLFIENFNCLVKKFDLTPDQIYNADESGLFWKMLPSKTLAAHSEKYAPGHKSSKERLTIMTCCNASGDHKLKLTVIGKAKKPRSFRGTEIRSLPCDYYNHPKAWMNQTIFSSWFKDKFVPSVSHHLKQKGLPIRAVLLLDNAPSHPAESTLTTEDGQIFVHYLPPNVTSLIQPMDQGVISSLKRRYKKIFLRFLLEENNSTDSLKEIVKKWNIKDAIFSVCEAWANLSPTTLKLSWGKILEQEDFVQESSEEVETESFLEIAKALPDFIHVDRDDMKKWLESEIDEEGFEQLTDNEIADLHRKDEPSTSLQSDYGNMSDEDEDSLIFSEIKKIKHNQALEATELLLNYFEQENADYSRIILLRTMRSDIRKEMLNKKQTKITDFFL
;
A
#
# COMPACT_ATOMS: atom_id res chain seq x y z
N MET A 1 15.94 -50.12 -34.34
CA MET A 1 14.72 -49.28 -34.46
C MET A 1 14.89 -48.01 -33.64
N SER A 2 14.91 -46.83 -34.26
CA SER A 2 15.01 -45.56 -33.52
C SER A 2 13.73 -45.32 -32.72
N GLN A 3 13.80 -45.36 -31.38
CA GLN A 3 12.69 -44.93 -30.53
C GLN A 3 12.29 -43.50 -30.91
N LYS A 4 11.04 -43.31 -31.35
CA LYS A 4 10.47 -41.97 -31.57
C LYS A 4 10.50 -41.22 -30.24
N ARG A 5 11.27 -40.13 -30.16
CA ARG A 5 11.31 -39.26 -28.98
C ARG A 5 9.89 -38.73 -28.68
N LYS A 6 9.51 -38.75 -27.40
CA LYS A 6 8.24 -38.19 -26.92
C LYS A 6 8.22 -36.68 -27.22
N ARG A 7 7.10 -36.16 -27.74
CA ARG A 7 6.98 -34.73 -28.09
C ARG A 7 6.98 -33.89 -26.80
N VAL A 8 8.10 -33.21 -26.53
CA VAL A 8 8.23 -32.25 -25.42
C VAL A 8 7.87 -30.85 -25.90
N VAL A 9 6.98 -30.15 -25.18
CA VAL A 9 6.58 -28.77 -25.48
C VAL A 9 7.02 -27.87 -24.32
N LEU A 10 8.07 -27.09 -24.56
CA LEU A 10 8.68 -26.17 -23.59
C LEU A 10 7.85 -24.90 -23.37
N THR A 11 7.92 -24.39 -22.14
CA THR A 11 7.38 -23.08 -21.74
C THR A 11 8.28 -21.95 -22.26
N LEU A 12 7.77 -20.71 -22.28
CA LEU A 12 8.53 -19.52 -22.63
C LEU A 12 9.64 -19.26 -21.60
N GLU A 13 9.36 -19.52 -20.33
CA GLU A 13 10.35 -19.49 -19.25
C GLU A 13 11.47 -20.51 -19.47
N GLN A 14 11.15 -21.77 -19.80
CA GLN A 14 12.16 -22.78 -20.13
C GLN A 14 12.96 -22.41 -21.38
N LYS A 15 12.33 -21.78 -22.38
CA LYS A 15 13.02 -21.27 -23.57
C LYS A 15 13.96 -20.12 -23.22
N LEU A 16 13.56 -19.20 -22.32
CA LEU A 16 14.42 -18.14 -21.80
C LEU A 16 15.58 -18.69 -20.96
N ALA A 17 15.33 -19.68 -20.11
CA ALA A 17 16.37 -20.35 -19.35
C ALA A 17 17.41 -21.00 -20.27
N ILE A 18 16.97 -21.64 -21.36
CA ILE A 18 17.86 -22.17 -22.40
C ILE A 18 18.69 -21.05 -23.05
N ILE A 19 18.07 -19.93 -23.43
CA ILE A 19 18.76 -18.77 -24.01
C ILE A 19 19.84 -18.25 -23.06
N ASN A 20 19.48 -17.96 -21.81
CA ASN A 20 20.39 -17.41 -20.80
C ASN A 20 21.55 -18.37 -20.48
N ARG A 21 21.31 -19.69 -20.47
CA ARG A 21 22.34 -20.69 -20.18
C ARG A 21 23.32 -20.90 -21.34
N VAL A 22 22.84 -20.81 -22.59
CA VAL A 22 23.73 -20.81 -23.76
C VAL A 22 24.61 -19.56 -23.76
N GLU A 23 24.06 -18.39 -23.40
CA GLU A 23 24.83 -17.14 -23.32
C GLU A 23 25.90 -17.16 -22.23
N LYS A 24 25.65 -17.90 -21.14
CA LYS A 24 26.64 -18.18 -20.09
C LYS A 24 27.67 -19.25 -20.49
N GLY A 25 27.65 -19.72 -21.74
CA GLY A 25 28.65 -20.65 -22.30
C GLY A 25 28.32 -22.14 -22.16
N GLU A 26 27.10 -22.52 -21.74
CA GLU A 26 26.73 -23.94 -21.68
C GLU A 26 26.50 -24.56 -23.06
N SER A 27 26.93 -25.81 -23.24
CA SER A 27 26.81 -26.50 -24.54
C SER A 27 25.36 -26.85 -24.90
N VAL A 28 25.02 -26.66 -26.18
CA VAL A 28 23.72 -27.05 -26.77
C VAL A 28 23.39 -28.52 -26.56
N LYS A 29 24.40 -29.40 -26.58
CA LYS A 29 24.26 -30.84 -26.36
C LYS A 29 23.80 -31.15 -24.94
N LYS A 30 24.38 -30.48 -23.93
CA LYS A 30 23.98 -30.62 -22.52
C LYS A 30 22.52 -30.19 -22.31
N LEU A 31 22.14 -29.03 -22.85
CA LEU A 31 20.78 -28.50 -22.72
C LEU A 31 19.75 -29.35 -23.51
N SER A 32 20.14 -29.93 -24.64
CA SER A 32 19.28 -30.88 -25.38
C SER A 32 18.93 -32.10 -24.54
N THR A 33 19.91 -32.68 -23.83
CA THR A 33 19.69 -33.84 -22.95
C THR A 33 18.89 -33.47 -21.71
N GLU A 34 19.22 -32.34 -21.07
CA GLU A 34 18.56 -31.88 -19.84
C GLU A 34 17.08 -31.55 -20.04
N PHE A 35 16.75 -30.85 -21.13
CA PHE A 35 15.36 -30.47 -21.44
C PHE A 35 14.60 -31.52 -22.27
N GLY A 36 15.23 -32.64 -22.61
CA GLY A 36 14.61 -33.73 -23.38
C GLY A 36 14.17 -33.33 -24.80
N ILE A 37 14.84 -32.36 -25.41
CA ILE A 37 14.54 -31.81 -26.75
C ILE A 37 15.64 -32.15 -27.76
N GLY A 38 15.40 -31.94 -29.06
CA GLY A 38 16.46 -32.07 -30.07
C GLY A 38 17.44 -30.89 -30.04
N GLU A 39 18.72 -31.11 -30.36
CA GLU A 39 19.71 -30.03 -30.49
C GLU A 39 19.25 -28.96 -31.50
N GLN A 40 18.55 -29.39 -32.55
CA GLN A 40 17.96 -28.47 -33.52
C GLN A 40 16.89 -27.57 -32.88
N THR A 41 16.08 -28.08 -31.95
CA THR A 41 15.08 -27.30 -31.23
C THR A 41 15.74 -26.24 -30.34
N VAL A 42 16.89 -26.55 -29.71
CA VAL A 42 17.69 -25.57 -28.96
C VAL A 42 18.17 -24.45 -29.89
N ARG A 43 18.72 -24.79 -31.06
CA ARG A 43 19.17 -23.81 -32.06
C ARG A 43 18.02 -22.94 -32.60
N ASP A 44 16.85 -23.53 -32.82
CA ASP A 44 15.67 -22.80 -33.29
C ASP A 44 15.12 -21.84 -32.21
N ILE A 45 15.22 -22.20 -30.92
CA ILE A 45 14.91 -21.30 -29.81
C ILE A 45 15.87 -20.10 -29.80
N LEU A 46 17.18 -20.34 -29.98
CA LEU A 46 18.18 -19.27 -30.04
C LEU A 46 17.95 -18.32 -31.24
N LYS A 47 17.53 -18.84 -32.39
CA LYS A 47 17.16 -18.01 -33.55
C LYS A 47 16.00 -17.06 -33.25
N LYS A 48 15.06 -17.47 -32.40
CA LYS A 48 13.91 -16.68 -31.95
C LYS A 48 14.18 -15.91 -30.66
N LYS A 49 15.44 -15.78 -30.23
CA LYS A 49 15.83 -15.09 -28.98
C LYS A 49 15.18 -13.72 -28.85
N LYS A 50 15.36 -12.86 -29.86
CA LYS A 50 14.86 -11.47 -29.81
C LYS A 50 13.34 -11.43 -29.63
N ASP A 51 12.62 -12.28 -30.35
CA ASP A 51 11.16 -12.36 -30.28
C ASP A 51 10.70 -12.89 -28.91
N ILE A 52 11.35 -13.92 -28.38
CA ILE A 52 10.99 -14.53 -27.09
C ILE A 52 11.28 -13.56 -25.93
N SER A 53 12.46 -12.93 -25.94
CA SER A 53 12.83 -11.93 -24.93
C SER A 53 11.92 -10.70 -25.00
N GLY A 54 11.70 -10.14 -26.19
CA GLY A 54 10.82 -8.98 -26.38
C GLY A 54 9.36 -9.28 -25.98
N PHE A 55 8.87 -10.48 -26.31
CA PHE A 55 7.53 -10.90 -25.94
C PHE A 55 7.36 -11.02 -24.42
N VAL A 56 8.33 -11.61 -23.72
CA VAL A 56 8.28 -11.76 -22.26
C VAL A 56 8.40 -10.41 -21.55
N SER A 57 9.26 -9.50 -22.03
CA SER A 57 9.34 -8.14 -21.49
C SER A 57 8.04 -7.33 -21.67
N SER A 58 7.26 -7.60 -22.73
CA SER A 58 6.00 -6.88 -23.03
C SER A 58 4.72 -7.48 -22.42
N SER A 59 4.80 -8.68 -21.84
CA SER A 59 3.63 -9.48 -21.39
C SER A 59 3.64 -9.71 -19.88
N ALA A 60 4.13 -8.72 -19.11
CA ALA A 60 4.61 -8.83 -17.73
C ALA A 60 3.59 -9.27 -16.65
N GLN A 61 2.34 -9.61 -16.99
CA GLN A 61 1.30 -9.98 -16.02
C GLN A 61 0.88 -11.46 -16.06
N THR A 62 1.44 -12.33 -16.91
CA THR A 62 1.04 -13.75 -16.92
C THR A 62 1.95 -14.60 -16.02
N THR A 63 1.49 -14.90 -14.81
CA THR A 63 2.14 -15.71 -13.74
C THR A 63 2.17 -17.23 -14.01
N PHE A 64 2.02 -17.69 -15.26
CA PHE A 64 1.90 -19.13 -15.58
C PHE A 64 2.90 -19.61 -16.65
N PRO A 65 3.22 -20.92 -16.70
CA PRO A 65 4.11 -21.54 -17.69
C PRO A 65 3.53 -21.52 -19.12
N ARG A 66 3.49 -20.33 -19.73
CA ARG A 66 2.96 -20.07 -21.08
C ARG A 66 3.87 -20.74 -22.11
N LYS A 67 3.30 -21.53 -23.03
CA LYS A 67 4.08 -22.28 -24.06
C LYS A 67 4.14 -21.61 -25.43
N THR A 68 3.31 -20.58 -25.66
CA THR A 68 3.08 -19.93 -26.97
C THR A 68 3.10 -18.41 -26.88
N MET A 69 3.66 -17.74 -27.90
CA MET A 69 3.65 -16.27 -28.04
C MET A 69 2.38 -15.76 -28.75
N LYS A 70 1.40 -16.63 -29.04
CA LYS A 70 0.15 -16.19 -29.69
C LYS A 70 -0.63 -15.23 -28.77
N THR A 71 -0.95 -14.06 -29.30
CA THR A 71 -1.77 -13.01 -28.68
C THR A 71 -3.24 -13.15 -29.09
N SER A 72 -4.13 -12.42 -28.39
CA SER A 72 -5.50 -12.20 -28.86
C SER A 72 -5.48 -11.47 -30.20
N THR A 73 -6.50 -11.68 -31.03
CA THR A 73 -6.76 -10.82 -32.19
C THR A 73 -7.14 -9.41 -31.72
N LEU A 74 -7.93 -9.30 -30.64
CA LEU A 74 -8.28 -8.05 -29.96
C LEU A 74 -7.53 -7.98 -28.64
N LYS A 75 -6.34 -7.36 -28.65
CA LYS A 75 -5.46 -7.28 -27.47
C LYS A 75 -6.06 -6.42 -26.36
N ASP A 76 -6.77 -5.35 -26.72
CA ASP A 76 -7.26 -4.36 -25.77
C ASP A 76 -8.45 -4.89 -24.96
N VAL A 77 -9.40 -5.56 -25.61
CA VAL A 77 -10.49 -6.29 -24.93
C VAL A 77 -9.91 -7.39 -24.04
N ASP A 78 -8.89 -8.08 -24.53
CA ASP A 78 -8.28 -9.19 -23.81
C ASP A 78 -7.58 -8.77 -22.52
N GLU A 79 -6.89 -7.64 -22.54
CA GLU A 79 -6.20 -7.09 -21.38
C GLU A 79 -7.21 -6.47 -20.40
N ALA A 80 -8.17 -5.68 -20.91
CA ALA A 80 -9.24 -5.09 -20.10
C ALA A 80 -10.04 -6.14 -19.31
N VAL A 81 -10.43 -7.24 -19.96
CA VAL A 81 -11.15 -8.34 -19.31
C VAL A 81 -10.26 -9.05 -18.28
N TYR A 82 -8.95 -9.13 -18.51
CA TYR A 82 -8.03 -9.76 -17.56
C TYR A 82 -7.80 -8.89 -16.33
N GLN A 83 -7.60 -7.58 -16.48
CA GLN A 83 -7.52 -6.63 -15.38
C GLN A 83 -8.78 -6.69 -14.50
N TRP A 84 -9.96 -6.63 -15.13
CA TRP A 84 -11.23 -6.80 -14.43
C TRP A 84 -11.33 -8.14 -13.69
N PHE A 85 -10.90 -9.23 -14.34
CA PHE A 85 -10.93 -10.57 -13.75
C PHE A 85 -10.05 -10.65 -12.50
N ILE A 86 -8.83 -10.11 -12.54
CA ILE A 86 -7.92 -10.10 -11.38
C ILE A 86 -8.50 -9.26 -10.24
N GLN A 87 -9.00 -8.05 -10.53
CA GLN A 87 -9.60 -7.17 -9.52
C GLN A 87 -10.79 -7.84 -8.82
N ARG A 88 -11.73 -8.42 -9.57
CA ARG A 88 -12.88 -9.13 -8.99
C ARG A 88 -12.48 -10.39 -8.22
N ARG A 89 -11.37 -11.03 -8.58
CA ARG A 89 -10.84 -12.19 -7.84
C ARG A 89 -10.15 -11.79 -6.54
N ALA A 90 -9.48 -10.64 -6.47
CA ALA A 90 -8.88 -10.11 -5.24
C ALA A 90 -9.96 -9.88 -4.16
N GLU A 91 -11.15 -9.42 -4.57
CA GLU A 91 -12.34 -9.25 -3.70
C GLU A 91 -13.00 -10.58 -3.28
N GLY A 92 -12.45 -11.73 -3.67
CA GLY A 92 -13.02 -13.05 -3.35
C GLY A 92 -14.27 -13.41 -4.16
N VAL A 93 -14.68 -12.60 -5.14
CA VAL A 93 -15.91 -12.86 -5.92
C VAL A 93 -15.72 -14.10 -6.83
N PRO A 94 -16.63 -15.09 -6.79
CA PRO A 94 -16.60 -16.20 -7.72
C PRO A 94 -17.03 -15.74 -9.12
N ILE A 95 -16.16 -15.91 -10.11
CA ILE A 95 -16.40 -15.47 -11.50
C ILE A 95 -16.61 -16.70 -12.40
N SER A 96 -17.76 -16.77 -13.06
CA SER A 96 -18.10 -17.85 -13.99
C SER A 96 -17.63 -17.56 -15.41
N GLY A 97 -17.53 -18.60 -16.25
CA GLY A 97 -17.22 -18.46 -17.67
C GLY A 97 -18.17 -17.52 -18.43
N PRO A 98 -19.50 -17.66 -18.27
CA PRO A 98 -20.48 -16.73 -18.85
C PRO A 98 -20.27 -15.27 -18.45
N MET A 99 -19.93 -14.99 -17.18
CA MET A 99 -19.65 -13.62 -16.71
C MET A 99 -18.44 -13.01 -17.43
N VAL A 100 -17.39 -13.80 -17.66
CA VAL A 100 -16.22 -13.35 -18.44
C VAL A 100 -16.61 -13.06 -19.89
N SER A 101 -17.46 -13.89 -20.50
CA SER A 101 -17.94 -13.67 -21.86
C SER A 101 -18.79 -12.40 -21.97
N GLU A 102 -19.71 -12.18 -21.03
CA GLU A 102 -20.55 -10.98 -20.97
C GLU A 102 -19.70 -9.72 -20.77
N LYS A 103 -18.73 -9.78 -19.85
CA LYS A 103 -17.82 -8.65 -19.62
C LYS A 103 -16.95 -8.35 -20.84
N ALA A 104 -16.53 -9.36 -21.59
CA ALA A 104 -15.78 -9.17 -22.83
C ALA A 104 -16.60 -8.47 -23.92
N LEU A 105 -17.90 -8.79 -24.03
CA LEU A 105 -18.80 -8.07 -24.93
C LEU A 105 -18.95 -6.60 -24.49
N TRP A 106 -19.15 -6.39 -23.18
CA TRP A 106 -19.24 -5.05 -22.62
C TRP A 106 -17.97 -4.21 -22.90
N PHE A 107 -16.78 -4.78 -22.73
CA PHE A 107 -15.53 -4.08 -23.06
C PHE A 107 -15.38 -3.83 -24.56
N HIS A 108 -15.78 -4.78 -25.41
CA HIS A 108 -15.75 -4.58 -26.86
C HIS A 108 -16.62 -3.40 -27.31
N GLU A 109 -17.84 -3.28 -26.76
CA GLU A 109 -18.75 -2.16 -27.02
C GLU A 109 -18.18 -0.83 -26.51
N ASN A 110 -17.67 -0.79 -25.27
CA ASN A 110 -17.17 0.44 -24.65
C ASN A 110 -15.83 0.93 -25.21
N LEU A 111 -15.01 0.01 -25.72
CA LEU A 111 -13.77 0.31 -26.44
C LEU A 111 -14.03 0.76 -27.88
N LYS A 112 -15.29 0.72 -28.36
CA LYS A 112 -15.70 1.12 -29.72
C LYS A 112 -14.88 0.44 -30.82
N ILE A 113 -14.59 -0.85 -30.63
CA ILE A 113 -13.80 -1.61 -31.60
C ILE A 113 -14.69 -2.02 -32.78
N GLU A 114 -14.34 -1.54 -33.98
CA GLU A 114 -15.11 -1.79 -35.20
C GLU A 114 -15.09 -3.26 -35.66
N GLU A 115 -14.02 -3.99 -35.33
CA GLU A 115 -13.90 -5.40 -35.67
C GLU A 115 -14.97 -6.23 -34.98
N PRO A 116 -15.70 -7.10 -35.70
CA PRO A 116 -16.77 -7.91 -35.11
C PRO A 116 -16.20 -8.88 -34.09
N PHE A 117 -16.72 -8.81 -32.87
CA PHE A 117 -16.30 -9.68 -31.78
C PHE A 117 -17.43 -10.59 -31.31
N SER A 118 -17.08 -11.85 -31.05
CA SER A 118 -17.96 -12.79 -30.38
C SER A 118 -17.20 -13.44 -29.24
N ALA A 119 -17.72 -13.29 -28.02
CA ALA A 119 -17.23 -13.94 -26.81
C ALA A 119 -17.59 -15.44 -26.76
N SER A 120 -17.37 -16.13 -27.88
CA SER A 120 -17.64 -17.55 -28.10
C SER A 120 -16.92 -18.44 -27.08
N GLN A 121 -17.40 -19.68 -26.91
CA GLN A 121 -16.73 -20.67 -26.07
C GLN A 121 -15.28 -20.93 -26.51
N GLY A 122 -15.00 -20.84 -27.82
CA GLY A 122 -13.65 -20.94 -28.36
C GLY A 122 -12.75 -19.76 -27.98
N TRP A 123 -13.30 -18.55 -27.91
CA TRP A 123 -12.58 -17.38 -27.40
C TRP A 123 -12.31 -17.51 -25.90
N LEU A 124 -13.34 -17.82 -25.11
CA LEU A 124 -13.23 -17.97 -23.65
C LEU A 124 -12.21 -19.06 -23.26
N HIS A 125 -12.20 -20.21 -23.97
CA HIS A 125 -11.20 -21.25 -23.76
C HIS A 125 -9.77 -20.73 -24.03
N LYS A 126 -9.58 -19.96 -25.10
CA LYS A 126 -8.27 -19.37 -25.45
C LYS A 126 -7.88 -18.25 -24.47
N PHE A 127 -8.82 -17.45 -23.99
CA PHE A 127 -8.62 -16.42 -22.96
C PHE A 127 -8.13 -17.07 -21.67
N LYS A 128 -8.88 -18.04 -21.14
CA LYS A 128 -8.52 -18.81 -19.94
C LYS A 128 -7.13 -19.45 -20.09
N LYS A 129 -6.84 -20.05 -21.23
CA LYS A 129 -5.53 -20.68 -21.50
C LYS A 129 -4.38 -19.68 -21.62
N ARG A 130 -4.61 -18.46 -22.10
CA ARG A 130 -3.58 -17.41 -22.23
C ARG A 130 -3.22 -16.79 -20.89
N HIS A 131 -4.23 -16.60 -20.05
CA HIS A 131 -4.10 -16.00 -18.71
C HIS A 131 -3.98 -17.01 -17.58
N GLY A 132 -3.95 -18.31 -17.90
CA GLY A 132 -3.79 -19.40 -16.94
C GLY A 132 -4.98 -19.63 -16.00
N ILE A 133 -6.15 -19.12 -16.34
CA ILE A 133 -7.39 -19.27 -15.56
C ILE A 133 -7.88 -20.71 -15.64
N ARG A 134 -8.09 -21.34 -14.48
CA ARG A 134 -8.62 -22.70 -14.35
C ARG A 134 -10.00 -22.66 -13.74
N GLN A 135 -10.86 -23.58 -14.18
CA GLN A 135 -12.15 -23.80 -13.55
C GLN A 135 -11.96 -24.86 -12.46
N LEU A 136 -12.05 -24.44 -11.20
CA LEU A 136 -12.08 -25.31 -10.04
C LEU A 136 -13.54 -25.41 -9.58
N ALA A 137 -13.98 -26.59 -9.15
CA ALA A 137 -15.26 -26.70 -8.48
C ALA A 137 -15.18 -25.90 -7.18
N ILE A 138 -16.21 -25.11 -6.86
CA ILE A 138 -16.36 -24.49 -5.54
C ILE A 138 -16.72 -25.62 -4.57
N GLN A 139 -15.74 -26.42 -4.18
CA GLN A 139 -15.81 -27.25 -2.99
C GLN A 139 -15.47 -26.33 -1.82
N GLY A 140 -16.11 -26.54 -0.66
CA GLY A 140 -15.84 -25.83 0.59
C GLY A 140 -14.45 -26.11 1.18
N GLU A 141 -13.44 -26.32 0.33
CA GLU A 141 -12.04 -26.62 0.60
C GLU A 141 -11.12 -25.44 0.21
N SER A 142 -11.65 -24.24 -0.06
CA SER A 142 -10.80 -23.08 -0.45
C SER A 142 -9.68 -22.81 0.58
N LEU A 143 -10.00 -22.95 1.86
CA LEU A 143 -9.04 -22.83 2.94
C LEU A 143 -7.91 -23.87 2.87
N SER A 144 -8.16 -25.11 2.41
CA SER A 144 -7.10 -26.13 2.36
C SER A 144 -6.11 -25.84 1.22
N GLY A 145 -6.60 -25.37 0.07
CA GLY A 145 -5.77 -24.99 -1.07
C GLY A 145 -4.89 -23.77 -0.80
N ASP A 146 -5.45 -22.75 -0.14
CA ASP A 146 -4.72 -21.52 0.20
C ASP A 146 -3.66 -21.79 1.28
N ASN A 147 -3.95 -22.68 2.25
CA ASN A 147 -2.96 -23.14 3.23
C ASN A 147 -1.79 -23.90 2.56
N VAL A 148 -2.07 -24.77 1.58
CA VAL A 148 -1.01 -25.45 0.83
C VAL A 148 -0.17 -24.46 0.04
N ALA A 149 -0.79 -23.46 -0.60
CA ALA A 149 -0.07 -22.41 -1.31
C ALA A 149 0.81 -21.58 -0.36
N ALA A 150 0.30 -21.25 0.83
CA ALA A 150 1.06 -20.56 1.87
C ALA A 150 2.26 -21.39 2.34
N THR A 151 2.07 -22.67 2.67
CA THR A 151 3.17 -23.57 3.07
C THR A 151 4.24 -23.68 1.99
N LEU A 152 3.84 -23.93 0.73
CA LEU A 152 4.78 -24.01 -0.39
C LEU A 152 5.53 -22.69 -0.61
N PHE A 153 4.86 -21.56 -0.41
CA PHE A 153 5.52 -20.26 -0.48
C PHE A 153 6.55 -20.09 0.64
N ILE A 154 6.20 -20.41 1.89
CA ILE A 154 7.10 -20.33 3.03
C ILE A 154 8.36 -21.19 2.78
N GLU A 155 8.19 -22.43 2.31
CA GLU A 155 9.31 -23.32 1.95
C GLU A 155 10.21 -22.70 0.87
N ASN A 156 9.62 -22.19 -0.22
CA ASN A 156 10.36 -21.56 -1.31
C ASN A 156 11.05 -20.26 -0.87
N PHE A 157 10.37 -19.45 -0.06
CA PHE A 157 10.89 -18.21 0.47
C PHE A 157 12.06 -18.47 1.42
N ASN A 158 11.97 -19.47 2.28
CA ASN A 158 13.08 -19.90 3.13
C ASN A 158 14.28 -20.41 2.32
N CYS A 159 14.04 -21.05 1.17
CA CYS A 159 15.12 -21.39 0.23
C CYS A 159 15.75 -20.14 -0.40
N LEU A 160 14.96 -19.12 -0.75
CA LEU A 160 15.44 -17.83 -1.26
C LEU A 160 16.29 -17.10 -0.21
N VAL A 161 15.80 -17.01 1.03
CA VAL A 161 16.52 -16.40 2.17
C VAL A 161 17.87 -17.07 2.36
N LYS A 162 17.93 -18.41 2.38
CA LYS A 162 19.20 -19.17 2.48
C LYS A 162 20.10 -18.97 1.26
N LYS A 163 19.54 -18.94 0.05
CA LYS A 163 20.30 -18.76 -1.20
C LYS A 163 21.02 -17.41 -1.25
N PHE A 164 20.37 -16.36 -0.77
CA PHE A 164 20.91 -15.00 -0.78
C PHE A 164 21.60 -14.59 0.52
N ASP A 165 21.62 -15.49 1.52
CA ASP A 165 22.15 -15.29 2.87
C ASP A 165 21.56 -14.04 3.53
N LEU A 166 20.22 -13.93 3.49
CA LEU A 166 19.51 -12.76 4.01
C LEU A 166 19.29 -12.89 5.52
N THR A 167 19.59 -11.81 6.24
CA THR A 167 19.21 -11.67 7.66
C THR A 167 17.81 -11.07 7.80
N PRO A 168 17.18 -11.15 8.98
CA PRO A 168 15.90 -10.46 9.23
C PRO A 168 15.94 -8.94 8.98
N ASP A 169 17.12 -8.30 9.06
CA ASP A 169 17.27 -6.87 8.75
C ASP A 169 17.14 -6.55 7.25
N GLN A 170 17.24 -7.57 6.39
CA GLN A 170 17.21 -7.49 4.92
C GLN A 170 15.88 -7.97 4.32
N ILE A 171 14.93 -8.41 5.14
CA ILE A 171 13.62 -8.90 4.70
C ILE A 171 12.57 -7.88 5.12
N TYR A 172 11.87 -7.29 4.14
CA TYR A 172 10.87 -6.25 4.34
C TYR A 172 9.51 -6.69 3.82
N ASN A 173 8.44 -6.17 4.42
CA ASN A 173 7.10 -6.26 3.88
C ASN A 173 6.48 -4.86 3.92
N ALA A 174 5.65 -4.56 2.93
CA ALA A 174 4.84 -3.35 2.91
C ALA A 174 3.41 -3.71 2.55
N ASP A 175 2.47 -2.90 3.03
CA ASP A 175 1.06 -3.04 2.71
C ASP A 175 0.30 -1.73 2.92
N GLU A 176 -0.74 -1.53 2.10
CA GLU A 176 -1.59 -0.36 2.09
C GLU A 176 -2.96 -0.63 2.72
N SER A 177 -3.41 0.32 3.55
CA SER A 177 -4.71 0.22 4.18
C SER A 177 -5.45 1.56 4.26
N GLY A 178 -6.77 1.49 4.24
CA GLY A 178 -7.65 2.64 4.42
C GLY A 178 -7.74 3.13 5.86
N LEU A 179 -7.74 4.44 6.05
CA LEU A 179 -8.00 5.09 7.33
C LEU A 179 -9.13 6.11 7.18
N PHE A 180 -10.31 5.82 7.75
CA PHE A 180 -11.39 6.79 7.90
C PHE A 180 -11.12 7.65 9.14
N TRP A 181 -10.37 8.71 8.92
CA TRP A 181 -9.70 9.47 9.98
C TRP A 181 -10.66 10.31 10.85
N LYS A 182 -11.95 10.37 10.51
CA LYS A 182 -13.03 11.00 11.31
C LYS A 182 -14.15 10.04 11.70
N MET A 183 -13.94 8.73 11.58
CA MET A 183 -14.98 7.74 11.86
C MET A 183 -15.23 7.62 13.37
N LEU A 184 -16.49 7.81 13.78
CA LEU A 184 -16.95 7.68 15.17
C LEU A 184 -17.59 6.30 15.42
N PRO A 185 -17.72 5.87 16.70
CA PRO A 185 -18.52 4.71 17.08
C PRO A 185 -19.99 4.81 16.62
N SER A 186 -20.58 3.67 16.28
CA SER A 186 -21.78 3.53 15.42
C SER A 186 -23.14 3.93 16.00
N LYS A 187 -23.23 4.49 17.22
CA LYS A 187 -24.53 4.87 17.81
C LYS A 187 -24.49 6.25 18.47
N THR A 188 -25.49 7.06 18.11
CA THR A 188 -25.94 8.25 18.85
C THR A 188 -27.42 8.07 19.21
N LEU A 189 -27.86 8.55 20.37
CA LEU A 189 -29.26 8.42 20.82
C LEU A 189 -30.24 9.19 19.91
N ALA A 190 -31.48 8.69 19.87
CA ALA A 190 -32.65 9.37 19.35
C ALA A 190 -33.71 9.44 20.47
N ALA A 191 -34.46 10.53 20.56
CA ALA A 191 -35.56 10.60 21.53
C ALA A 191 -36.69 9.62 21.15
N HIS A 192 -37.43 9.08 22.13
CA HIS A 192 -38.54 8.15 21.88
C HIS A 192 -39.67 8.73 20.99
N SER A 193 -39.73 10.07 20.88
CA SER A 193 -40.63 10.82 20.00
C SER A 193 -40.08 11.05 18.59
N GLU A 194 -38.79 10.77 18.34
CA GLU A 194 -38.16 10.91 17.03
C GLU A 194 -38.42 9.66 16.18
N LYS A 195 -39.29 9.80 15.16
CA LYS A 195 -39.53 8.73 14.17
C LYS A 195 -38.28 8.39 13.33
N TYR A 196 -37.31 9.30 13.29
CA TYR A 196 -36.03 9.16 12.62
C TYR A 196 -34.96 9.89 13.44
N ALA A 197 -33.99 9.15 13.98
CA ALA A 197 -32.74 9.75 14.42
C ALA A 197 -32.00 10.22 13.16
N PRO A 198 -31.59 11.49 13.01
CA PRO A 198 -30.58 11.82 12.03
C PRO A 198 -29.28 11.17 12.49
N GLY A 199 -29.09 9.88 12.17
CA GLY A 199 -27.89 9.15 12.48
C GLY A 199 -26.69 9.96 12.01
N HIS A 200 -25.68 10.09 12.85
CA HIS A 200 -24.42 10.64 12.40
C HIS A 200 -23.92 9.72 11.27
N LYS A 201 -24.02 10.18 10.01
CA LYS A 201 -23.35 9.51 8.89
C LYS A 201 -21.87 9.49 9.25
N SER A 202 -21.31 8.31 9.50
CA SER A 202 -19.89 8.15 9.75
C SER A 202 -19.14 8.89 8.64
N SER A 203 -18.26 9.82 9.02
CA SER A 203 -17.46 10.53 8.01
C SER A 203 -16.63 9.50 7.25
N LYS A 204 -16.90 9.39 5.95
CA LYS A 204 -16.15 8.52 5.02
C LYS A 204 -14.94 9.26 4.45
N GLU A 205 -14.47 10.30 5.14
CA GLU A 205 -13.23 10.98 4.79
C GLU A 205 -12.07 10.00 5.00
N ARG A 206 -11.39 9.68 3.89
CA ARG A 206 -10.42 8.59 3.82
C ARG A 206 -9.03 9.12 3.51
N LEU A 207 -8.04 8.55 4.20
CA LEU A 207 -6.64 8.52 3.80
C LEU A 207 -6.26 7.08 3.46
N THR A 208 -5.32 6.89 2.55
CA THR A 208 -4.61 5.61 2.45
C THR A 208 -3.28 5.77 3.15
N ILE A 209 -2.96 4.81 4.01
CA ILE A 209 -1.67 4.71 4.70
C ILE A 209 -0.95 3.45 4.22
N MET A 210 0.35 3.53 3.97
CA MET A 210 1.18 2.37 3.68
C MET A 210 2.25 2.23 4.74
N THR A 211 2.27 1.06 5.37
CA THR A 211 3.26 0.68 6.38
C THR A 211 4.35 -0.17 5.74
N CYS A 212 5.59 -0.04 6.21
CA CYS A 212 6.69 -0.91 5.78
C CYS A 212 7.73 -1.06 6.89
N CYS A 213 8.12 -2.29 7.21
CA CYS A 213 9.19 -2.59 8.15
C CYS A 213 9.94 -3.87 7.79
N ASN A 214 11.09 -4.07 8.44
CA ASN A 214 11.87 -5.29 8.33
C ASN A 214 11.45 -6.37 9.34
N ALA A 215 11.94 -7.59 9.12
CA ALA A 215 11.65 -8.76 9.94
C ALA A 215 12.31 -8.76 11.33
N SER A 216 13.40 -8.00 11.52
CA SER A 216 13.98 -7.78 12.86
C SER A 216 13.15 -6.82 13.72
N GLY A 217 12.29 -5.99 13.09
CA GLY A 217 11.43 -5.02 13.77
C GLY A 217 12.14 -3.74 14.21
N ASP A 218 13.39 -3.54 13.81
CA ASP A 218 14.20 -2.39 14.21
C ASP A 218 14.29 -1.28 13.15
N HIS A 219 13.83 -1.55 11.92
CA HIS A 219 13.72 -0.57 10.86
C HIS A 219 12.28 -0.46 10.37
N LYS A 220 11.63 0.63 10.77
CA LYS A 220 10.38 1.11 10.19
C LYS A 220 10.69 2.20 9.18
N LEU A 221 10.13 2.10 7.98
CA LEU A 221 10.17 3.21 7.04
C LEU A 221 9.22 4.31 7.49
N LYS A 222 9.48 5.53 7.00
CA LYS A 222 8.57 6.66 7.16
C LYS A 222 7.21 6.29 6.57
N LEU A 223 6.13 6.54 7.32
CA LEU A 223 4.78 6.20 6.87
C LEU A 223 4.47 6.93 5.56
N THR A 224 3.92 6.22 4.58
CA THR A 224 3.44 6.85 3.35
C THR A 224 1.96 7.12 3.47
N VAL A 225 1.53 8.34 3.15
CA VAL A 225 0.14 8.78 3.27
C VAL A 225 -0.33 9.36 1.95
N ILE A 226 -1.48 8.92 1.48
CA ILE A 226 -2.11 9.39 0.25
C ILE A 226 -3.43 10.07 0.60
N GLY A 227 -3.53 11.36 0.25
CA GLY A 227 -4.77 12.12 0.35
C GLY A 227 -5.36 12.47 -1.01
N LYS A 228 -6.56 13.08 -1.01
CA LYS A 228 -7.22 13.51 -2.25
C LYS A 228 -6.54 14.72 -2.89
N ALA A 229 -6.37 15.78 -2.11
CA ALA A 229 -5.81 17.04 -2.56
C ALA A 229 -4.28 17.01 -2.52
N LYS A 230 -3.62 17.60 -3.53
CA LYS A 230 -2.15 17.77 -3.53
C LYS A 230 -1.64 18.61 -2.37
N LYS A 231 -2.41 19.62 -1.96
CA LYS A 231 -2.15 20.46 -0.80
C LYS A 231 -3.49 20.86 -0.15
N PRO A 232 -3.98 20.08 0.83
CA PRO A 232 -5.17 20.44 1.60
C PRO A 232 -5.07 21.85 2.21
N ARG A 233 -6.21 22.50 2.45
CA ARG A 233 -6.26 23.85 3.04
C ARG A 233 -5.55 23.91 4.40
N SER A 234 -5.61 22.85 5.20
CA SER A 234 -4.89 22.75 6.49
C SER A 234 -3.36 22.74 6.36
N PHE A 235 -2.81 22.50 5.17
CA PHE A 235 -1.36 22.60 4.93
C PHE A 235 -0.93 24.03 4.60
N ARG A 236 -1.83 25.02 4.63
CA ARG A 236 -1.47 26.43 4.40
C ARG A 236 -0.41 26.86 5.42
N GLY A 237 0.71 27.39 4.95
CA GLY A 237 1.87 27.75 5.78
C GLY A 237 2.76 26.59 6.25
N THR A 238 2.43 25.33 5.89
CA THR A 238 3.26 24.15 6.18
C THR A 238 3.94 23.65 4.91
N GLU A 239 5.25 23.38 4.99
CA GLU A 239 5.99 22.74 3.91
C GLU A 239 5.73 21.22 3.93
N ILE A 240 5.43 20.63 2.78
CA ILE A 240 5.11 19.18 2.67
C ILE A 240 6.29 18.33 3.17
N ARG A 241 7.53 18.78 2.93
CA ARG A 241 8.75 18.11 3.39
C ARG A 241 8.88 18.07 4.91
N SER A 242 8.21 18.98 5.62
CA SER A 242 8.18 19.03 7.08
C SER A 242 7.13 18.09 7.69
N LEU A 243 6.32 17.40 6.88
CA LEU A 243 5.39 16.40 7.39
C LEU A 243 6.15 15.18 7.93
N PRO A 244 5.63 14.53 8.98
CA PRO A 244 6.21 13.31 9.55
C PRO A 244 5.97 12.07 8.68
N CYS A 245 5.31 12.20 7.52
CA CYS A 245 5.11 11.16 6.51
C CYS A 245 5.76 11.49 5.15
N ASP A 246 5.78 10.51 4.24
CA ASP A 246 5.90 10.76 2.80
C ASP A 246 4.49 10.92 2.22
N TYR A 247 4.15 12.16 1.83
CA TYR A 247 2.80 12.50 1.38
C TYR A 247 2.68 12.47 -0.15
N TYR A 248 1.68 11.77 -0.65
CA TYR A 248 1.28 11.74 -2.06
C TYR A 248 -0.18 12.13 -2.22
N ASN A 249 -0.61 12.37 -3.46
CA ASN A 249 -2.00 12.69 -3.75
C ASN A 249 -2.55 11.83 -4.89
N HIS A 250 -3.81 11.42 -4.74
CA HIS A 250 -4.58 10.73 -5.76
C HIS A 250 -6.05 11.18 -5.63
N PRO A 251 -6.82 11.46 -6.70
CA PRO A 251 -8.18 11.99 -6.58
C PRO A 251 -9.12 11.17 -5.67
N LYS A 252 -8.95 9.83 -5.67
CA LYS A 252 -9.68 8.92 -4.79
C LYS A 252 -8.98 8.65 -3.44
N ALA A 253 -7.76 9.14 -3.26
CA ALA A 253 -6.82 8.87 -2.15
C ALA A 253 -6.35 7.41 -2.09
N TRP A 254 -6.09 6.79 -3.24
CA TRP A 254 -5.75 5.36 -3.36
C TRP A 254 -4.33 5.20 -3.91
N MET A 255 -3.67 4.08 -3.60
CA MET A 255 -2.37 3.73 -4.17
C MET A 255 -2.50 3.33 -5.64
N ASN A 256 -1.53 3.73 -6.47
CA ASN A 256 -1.43 3.28 -7.86
C ASN A 256 0.04 2.94 -8.22
N GLN A 257 0.25 2.33 -9.39
CA GLN A 257 1.57 1.89 -9.84
C GLN A 257 2.61 3.00 -9.93
N THR A 258 2.19 4.23 -10.25
CA THR A 258 3.11 5.38 -10.37
C THR A 258 3.60 5.82 -9.00
N ILE A 259 2.68 5.97 -8.04
CA ILE A 259 3.01 6.34 -6.66
C ILE A 259 3.88 5.25 -6.04
N PHE A 260 3.52 3.97 -6.20
CA PHE A 260 4.29 2.86 -5.66
C PHE A 260 5.70 2.80 -6.25
N SER A 261 5.85 2.94 -7.58
CA SER A 261 7.15 2.95 -8.25
C SER A 261 8.07 4.07 -7.76
N SER A 262 7.53 5.28 -7.57
CA SER A 262 8.27 6.41 -7.03
C SER A 262 8.66 6.16 -5.57
N TRP A 263 7.74 5.66 -4.75
CA TRP A 263 8.06 5.29 -3.37
C TRP A 263 9.18 4.24 -3.29
N PHE A 264 9.10 3.18 -4.10
CA PHE A 264 10.12 2.13 -4.10
C PHE A 264 11.52 2.69 -4.41
N LYS A 265 11.63 3.52 -5.47
CA LYS A 265 12.91 4.07 -5.93
C LYS A 265 13.42 5.21 -5.05
N ASP A 266 12.55 6.12 -4.65
CA ASP A 266 12.94 7.38 -4.02
C ASP A 266 12.95 7.29 -2.48
N LYS A 267 12.25 6.29 -1.90
CA LYS A 267 12.08 6.13 -0.44
C LYS A 267 12.60 4.80 0.06
N PHE A 268 12.08 3.68 -0.46
CA PHE A 268 12.43 2.36 0.04
C PHE A 268 13.91 2.04 -0.18
N VAL A 269 14.38 2.08 -1.43
CA VAL A 269 15.78 1.75 -1.77
C VAL A 269 16.80 2.61 -0.98
N PRO A 270 16.69 3.95 -0.93
CA PRO A 270 17.62 4.77 -0.15
C PRO A 270 17.58 4.51 1.36
N SER A 271 16.38 4.35 1.94
CA SER A 271 16.22 4.11 3.38
C SER A 271 16.82 2.76 3.79
N VAL A 272 16.52 1.70 3.04
CA VAL A 272 17.04 0.36 3.29
C VAL A 272 18.55 0.32 3.09
N SER A 273 19.07 0.93 2.01
CA SER A 273 20.51 0.99 1.77
C SER A 273 21.26 1.70 2.89
N HIS A 274 20.69 2.80 3.40
CA HIS A 274 21.25 3.54 4.52
C HIS A 274 21.27 2.69 5.81
N HIS A 275 20.15 2.06 6.15
CA HIS A 275 20.04 1.20 7.32
C HIS A 275 21.02 0.02 7.29
N LEU A 276 21.09 -0.71 6.16
CA LEU A 276 22.00 -1.84 6.01
C LEU A 276 23.46 -1.42 6.09
N LYS A 277 23.82 -0.25 5.52
CA LYS A 277 25.17 0.31 5.63
C LYS A 277 25.52 0.65 7.09
N GLN A 278 24.59 1.21 7.86
CA GLN A 278 24.82 1.47 9.30
C GLN A 278 25.04 0.18 10.09
N LYS A 279 24.34 -0.90 9.72
CA LYS A 279 24.50 -2.24 10.32
C LYS A 279 25.76 -2.98 9.87
N GLY A 280 26.49 -2.47 8.87
CA GLY A 280 27.62 -3.16 8.27
C GLY A 280 27.22 -4.39 7.45
N LEU A 281 25.96 -4.46 7.01
CA LEU A 281 25.44 -5.56 6.19
C LEU A 281 25.60 -5.26 4.70
N PRO A 282 25.68 -6.30 3.84
CA PRO A 282 25.59 -6.13 2.40
C PRO A 282 24.30 -5.38 2.03
N ILE A 283 24.39 -4.43 1.10
CA ILE A 283 23.23 -3.75 0.53
C ILE A 283 22.52 -4.74 -0.38
N ARG A 284 21.65 -5.55 0.23
CA ARG A 284 20.80 -6.55 -0.39
C ARG A 284 19.55 -6.66 0.47
N ALA A 285 18.38 -6.64 -0.17
CA ALA A 285 17.12 -6.77 0.54
C ALA A 285 16.03 -7.33 -0.36
N VAL A 286 15.06 -8.00 0.25
CA VAL A 286 13.82 -8.43 -0.41
C VAL A 286 12.63 -7.68 0.18
N LEU A 287 11.75 -7.17 -0.67
CA LEU A 287 10.47 -6.60 -0.29
C LEU A 287 9.34 -7.55 -0.68
N LEU A 288 8.68 -8.13 0.32
CA LEU A 288 7.48 -8.93 0.16
C LEU A 288 6.25 -8.04 -0.04
N LEU A 289 5.46 -8.33 -1.07
CA LEU A 289 4.21 -7.62 -1.39
C LEU A 289 3.10 -8.61 -1.77
N ASP A 290 1.85 -8.23 -1.58
CA ASP A 290 0.73 -8.92 -2.21
C ASP A 290 0.62 -8.60 -3.72
N ASN A 291 -0.31 -9.28 -4.40
CA ASN A 291 -0.55 -9.07 -5.83
C ASN A 291 -1.55 -7.94 -6.12
N ALA A 292 -1.58 -6.88 -5.32
CA ALA A 292 -2.48 -5.76 -5.59
C ALA A 292 -2.24 -5.16 -6.99
N PRO A 293 -3.29 -4.75 -7.74
CA PRO A 293 -3.15 -4.13 -9.06
C PRO A 293 -2.30 -2.84 -9.07
N SER A 294 -2.22 -2.16 -7.92
CA SER A 294 -1.34 -1.01 -7.68
C SER A 294 0.14 -1.36 -7.75
N HIS A 295 0.52 -2.62 -7.65
CA HIS A 295 1.92 -3.04 -7.63
C HIS A 295 2.43 -3.29 -9.06
N PRO A 296 3.51 -2.58 -9.48
CA PRO A 296 4.16 -2.84 -10.77
C PRO A 296 4.72 -4.26 -10.86
N ALA A 297 5.06 -4.73 -12.06
CA ALA A 297 5.66 -6.06 -12.19
C ALA A 297 7.03 -6.16 -11.45
N GLU A 298 7.32 -7.33 -10.88
CA GLU A 298 8.56 -7.62 -10.11
C GLU A 298 9.83 -7.19 -10.85
N SER A 299 9.88 -7.42 -12.16
CA SER A 299 11.00 -7.04 -13.04
C SER A 299 11.30 -5.54 -13.08
N THR A 300 10.35 -4.69 -12.69
CA THR A 300 10.49 -3.23 -12.66
C THR A 300 10.84 -2.69 -11.27
N LEU A 301 10.64 -3.51 -10.23
CA LEU A 301 10.87 -3.20 -8.82
C LEU A 301 12.15 -3.88 -8.33
N THR A 302 13.24 -3.55 -9.00
CA THR A 302 14.58 -4.03 -8.66
C THR A 302 15.59 -2.92 -8.90
N THR A 303 16.66 -2.88 -8.12
CA THR A 303 17.78 -1.97 -8.36
C THR A 303 18.57 -2.40 -9.59
N GLU A 304 19.35 -1.49 -10.18
CA GLU A 304 20.12 -1.78 -11.41
C GLU A 304 21.11 -2.94 -11.23
N ASP A 305 21.62 -3.13 -10.01
CA ASP A 305 22.51 -4.23 -9.63
C ASP A 305 21.75 -5.51 -9.20
N GLY A 306 20.42 -5.46 -9.16
CA GLY A 306 19.55 -6.58 -8.78
C GLY A 306 19.63 -6.97 -7.30
N GLN A 307 20.22 -6.12 -6.45
CA GLN A 307 20.48 -6.45 -5.05
C GLN A 307 19.31 -6.13 -4.12
N ILE A 308 18.52 -5.12 -4.42
CA ILE A 308 17.26 -4.85 -3.74
C ILE A 308 16.14 -5.14 -4.72
N PHE A 309 15.25 -6.07 -4.37
CA PHE A 309 14.22 -6.56 -5.28
C PHE A 309 12.92 -6.88 -4.52
N VAL A 310 11.82 -6.94 -5.27
CA VAL A 310 10.51 -7.35 -4.76
C VAL A 310 10.32 -8.84 -4.94
N HIS A 311 9.52 -9.46 -4.08
CA HIS A 311 9.01 -10.82 -4.29
C HIS A 311 7.54 -10.88 -3.88
N TYR A 312 6.69 -11.41 -4.76
CA TYR A 312 5.25 -11.44 -4.53
C TYR A 312 4.80 -12.65 -3.73
N LEU A 313 3.88 -12.42 -2.78
CA LEU A 313 3.10 -13.48 -2.16
C LEU A 313 2.22 -14.16 -3.22
N PRO A 314 1.83 -15.43 -3.06
CA PRO A 314 0.84 -16.06 -3.92
C PRO A 314 -0.53 -15.35 -3.85
N PRO A 315 -1.39 -15.50 -4.86
CA PRO A 315 -2.78 -15.06 -4.76
C PRO A 315 -3.51 -15.74 -3.59
N ASN A 316 -4.41 -15.00 -2.93
CA ASN A 316 -5.29 -15.44 -1.83
C ASN A 316 -4.60 -15.89 -0.53
N VAL A 317 -3.29 -15.67 -0.35
CA VAL A 317 -2.61 -16.01 0.92
C VAL A 317 -2.32 -14.80 1.80
N THR A 318 -2.69 -13.59 1.36
CA THR A 318 -2.45 -12.34 2.08
C THR A 318 -2.94 -12.40 3.53
N SER A 319 -4.23 -12.72 3.74
CA SER A 319 -4.80 -12.86 5.09
C SER A 319 -4.13 -13.97 5.93
N LEU A 320 -3.53 -14.96 5.28
CA LEU A 320 -2.87 -16.07 5.96
C LEU A 320 -1.48 -15.68 6.45
N ILE A 321 -0.65 -15.05 5.60
CA ILE A 321 0.80 -14.92 5.85
C ILE A 321 1.37 -13.51 5.69
N GLN A 322 0.61 -12.51 5.19
CA GLN A 322 1.12 -11.16 5.00
C GLN A 322 1.51 -10.50 6.34
N PRO A 323 2.79 -10.15 6.57
CA PRO A 323 3.25 -9.65 7.85
C PRO A 323 2.56 -8.37 8.34
N MET A 324 2.30 -7.38 7.48
CA MET A 324 1.64 -6.13 7.92
C MET A 324 0.19 -6.37 8.40
N ASP A 325 -0.47 -7.40 7.87
CA ASP A 325 -1.81 -7.83 8.29
C ASP A 325 -1.81 -8.69 9.55
N GLN A 326 -0.65 -9.20 10.00
CA GLN A 326 -0.52 -9.96 11.25
C GLN A 326 -0.44 -9.03 12.46
N GLY A 327 -1.42 -8.14 12.59
CA GLY A 327 -1.61 -7.29 13.77
C GLY A 327 -0.93 -5.92 13.73
N VAL A 328 -0.07 -5.62 12.74
CA VAL A 328 0.63 -4.32 12.66
C VAL A 328 -0.34 -3.20 12.28
N ILE A 329 -1.05 -3.37 11.16
CA ILE A 329 -2.01 -2.37 10.66
C ILE A 329 -3.17 -2.18 11.65
N SER A 330 -3.71 -3.27 12.19
CA SER A 330 -4.79 -3.18 13.18
C SER A 330 -4.33 -2.45 14.45
N SER A 331 -3.12 -2.74 14.95
CA SER A 331 -2.51 -2.03 16.08
C SER A 331 -2.26 -0.54 15.80
N LEU A 332 -1.89 -0.19 14.57
CA LEU A 332 -1.72 1.20 14.13
C LEU A 332 -3.06 1.95 14.17
N LYS A 333 -4.10 1.38 13.57
CA LYS A 333 -5.44 1.98 13.52
C LYS A 333 -6.06 2.12 14.91
N ARG A 334 -5.89 1.13 15.78
CA ARG A 334 -6.32 1.20 17.19
C ARG A 334 -5.65 2.36 17.92
N ARG A 335 -4.32 2.47 17.83
CA ARG A 335 -3.58 3.62 18.42
C ARG A 335 -4.08 4.96 17.89
N TYR A 336 -4.28 5.08 16.58
CA TYR A 336 -4.85 6.29 15.97
C TYR A 336 -6.23 6.64 16.54
N LYS A 337 -7.14 5.66 16.57
CA LYS A 337 -8.50 5.80 17.13
C LYS A 337 -8.48 6.27 18.58
N LYS A 338 -7.50 5.80 19.36
CA LYS A 338 -7.32 6.23 20.77
C LYS A 338 -6.90 7.69 20.87
N ILE A 339 -5.98 8.15 20.01
CA ILE A 339 -5.58 9.56 19.95
C ILE A 339 -6.78 10.43 19.57
N PHE A 340 -7.54 10.01 18.56
CA PHE A 340 -8.73 10.74 18.12
C PHE A 340 -9.81 10.83 19.21
N LEU A 341 -10.11 9.74 19.93
CA LEU A 341 -11.06 9.79 21.04
C LEU A 341 -10.60 10.69 22.19
N ARG A 342 -9.30 10.72 22.49
CA ARG A 342 -8.74 11.63 23.50
C ARG A 342 -8.89 13.09 23.10
N PHE A 343 -8.62 13.42 21.84
CA PHE A 343 -8.88 14.75 21.30
C PHE A 343 -10.35 15.17 21.50
N LEU A 344 -11.30 14.28 21.19
CA LEU A 344 -12.72 14.57 21.42
C LEU A 344 -13.01 14.84 22.90
N LEU A 345 -12.42 14.07 23.82
CA LEU A 345 -12.60 14.24 25.26
C LEU A 345 -12.02 15.57 25.78
N GLU A 346 -10.86 15.98 25.28
CA GLU A 346 -10.19 17.23 25.67
C GLU A 346 -10.98 18.45 25.19
N GLU A 347 -11.49 18.42 23.96
CA GLU A 347 -12.30 19.49 23.36
C GLU A 347 -13.74 19.54 23.88
N ASN A 348 -14.28 18.43 24.40
CA ASN A 348 -15.64 18.38 24.97
C ASN A 348 -15.81 19.20 26.25
N ASN A 349 -14.74 19.78 26.80
CA ASN A 349 -14.82 20.81 27.85
C ASN A 349 -15.32 22.17 27.33
N SER A 350 -15.50 22.31 26.02
CA SER A 350 -16.12 23.46 25.37
C SER A 350 -17.65 23.31 25.27
N THR A 351 -18.37 24.40 25.01
CA THR A 351 -19.83 24.39 24.78
C THR A 351 -20.22 23.85 23.39
N ASP A 352 -19.25 23.35 22.62
CA ASP A 352 -19.44 22.95 21.23
C ASP A 352 -20.09 21.58 21.12
N SER A 353 -20.93 21.38 20.10
CA SER A 353 -21.47 20.05 19.80
C SER A 353 -20.39 19.11 19.26
N LEU A 354 -20.58 17.79 19.39
CA LEU A 354 -19.65 16.78 18.86
C LEU A 354 -19.32 16.98 17.37
N LYS A 355 -20.29 17.44 16.56
CA LYS A 355 -20.07 17.73 15.13
C LYS A 355 -19.05 18.83 14.92
N GLU A 356 -19.13 19.90 15.71
CA GLU A 356 -18.23 21.04 15.62
C GLU A 356 -16.83 20.69 16.14
N ILE A 357 -16.74 19.86 17.19
CA ILE A 357 -15.45 19.33 17.66
C ILE A 357 -14.80 18.47 16.58
N VAL A 358 -15.54 17.57 15.93
CA VAL A 358 -15.02 16.73 14.83
C VAL A 358 -14.57 17.57 13.63
N LYS A 359 -15.23 18.70 13.35
CA LYS A 359 -14.80 19.64 12.29
C LYS A 359 -13.44 20.28 12.58
N LYS A 360 -13.11 20.54 13.85
CA LYS A 360 -11.78 21.07 14.25
C LYS A 360 -10.65 20.07 13.93
N TRP A 361 -10.91 18.77 14.00
CA TRP A 361 -9.96 17.74 13.61
C TRP A 361 -9.76 17.77 12.10
N ASN A 362 -8.59 18.24 11.64
CA ASN A 362 -8.31 18.35 10.22
C ASN A 362 -7.30 17.28 9.75
N ILE A 363 -7.12 17.15 8.43
CA ILE A 363 -6.21 16.17 7.82
C ILE A 363 -4.76 16.30 8.29
N LYS A 364 -4.30 17.49 8.70
CA LYS A 364 -2.96 17.66 9.26
C LYS A 364 -2.87 16.97 10.63
N ASP A 365 -3.84 17.18 11.50
CA ASP A 365 -3.90 16.53 12.82
C ASP A 365 -3.99 15.00 12.67
N ALA A 366 -4.79 14.54 11.71
CA ALA A 366 -4.88 13.12 11.37
C ALA A 366 -3.52 12.53 10.94
N ILE A 367 -2.78 13.23 10.06
CA ILE A 367 -1.45 12.79 9.59
C ILE A 367 -0.44 12.75 10.73
N PHE A 368 -0.39 13.80 11.55
CA PHE A 368 0.53 13.83 12.69
C PHE A 368 0.22 12.71 13.68
N SER A 369 -1.06 12.49 13.97
CA SER A 369 -1.53 11.46 14.90
C SER A 369 -1.25 10.04 14.40
N VAL A 370 -1.48 9.73 13.11
CA VAL A 370 -1.17 8.39 12.58
C VAL A 370 0.35 8.16 12.49
N CYS A 371 1.14 9.21 12.22
CA CYS A 371 2.60 9.09 12.25
C CYS A 371 3.13 8.88 13.68
N GLU A 372 2.55 9.55 14.67
CA GLU A 372 2.84 9.31 16.08
C GLU A 372 2.49 7.87 16.47
N ALA A 373 1.30 7.40 16.08
CA ALA A 373 0.87 6.02 16.30
C ALA A 373 1.85 5.01 15.67
N TRP A 374 2.33 5.28 14.44
CA TRP A 374 3.33 4.47 13.75
C TRP A 374 4.70 4.47 14.45
N ALA A 375 5.17 5.64 14.87
CA ALA A 375 6.43 5.78 15.60
C ALA A 375 6.41 4.98 16.92
N ASN A 376 5.27 4.97 17.61
CA ASN A 376 5.07 4.31 18.91
C ASN A 376 4.64 2.83 18.84
N LEU A 377 4.62 2.21 17.65
CA LEU A 377 4.49 0.75 17.55
C LEU A 377 5.75 0.07 18.09
N SER A 378 5.54 -0.94 18.94
CA SER A 378 6.65 -1.65 19.58
C SER A 378 7.40 -2.50 18.55
N PRO A 379 8.74 -2.59 18.66
CA PRO A 379 9.53 -3.52 17.84
C PRO A 379 9.06 -4.96 17.96
N THR A 380 8.55 -5.36 19.14
CA THR A 380 8.00 -6.70 19.39
C THR A 380 6.80 -6.99 18.48
N THR A 381 5.84 -6.07 18.36
CA THR A 381 4.68 -6.26 17.47
C THR A 381 5.14 -6.43 16.02
N LEU A 382 6.11 -5.65 15.58
CA LEU A 382 6.65 -5.76 14.22
C LEU A 382 7.33 -7.10 14.01
N LYS A 383 8.18 -7.53 14.95
CA LYS A 383 8.90 -8.79 14.86
C LYS A 383 7.95 -10.00 14.85
N LEU A 384 6.97 -10.03 15.76
CA LEU A 384 5.98 -11.10 15.86
C LEU A 384 5.13 -11.24 14.60
N SER A 385 4.91 -10.15 13.87
CA SER A 385 4.12 -10.17 12.63
C SER A 385 4.73 -11.06 11.53
N TRP A 386 6.03 -11.39 11.65
CA TRP A 386 6.76 -12.29 10.76
C TRP A 386 6.71 -13.76 11.16
N GLY A 387 6.12 -14.10 12.31
CA GLY A 387 6.15 -15.45 12.88
C GLY A 387 5.63 -16.52 11.94
N LYS A 388 4.61 -16.19 11.13
CA LYS A 388 4.01 -17.12 10.15
C LYS A 388 4.90 -17.44 8.94
N ILE A 389 5.89 -16.59 8.62
CA ILE A 389 6.81 -16.80 7.48
C ILE A 389 8.17 -17.32 7.96
N LEU A 390 8.69 -16.77 9.05
CA LEU A 390 10.08 -16.97 9.48
C LEU A 390 10.25 -17.88 10.71
N GLU A 391 9.18 -18.56 11.17
CA GLU A 391 9.18 -19.47 12.33
C GLU A 391 9.95 -18.89 13.52
N GLN A 392 9.44 -17.79 14.08
CA GLN A 392 10.00 -17.20 15.29
C GLN A 392 9.39 -17.88 16.53
N GLU A 393 10.17 -18.04 17.61
CA GLU A 393 9.72 -18.67 18.85
C GLU A 393 8.35 -18.11 19.31
N ASP A 394 7.41 -19.02 19.61
CA ASP A 394 6.08 -18.69 20.10
C ASP A 394 6.17 -17.88 21.40
N PHE A 395 6.08 -16.56 21.29
CA PHE A 395 5.80 -15.73 22.45
C PHE A 395 4.30 -15.73 22.67
N VAL A 396 3.85 -16.37 23.75
CA VAL A 396 2.45 -16.35 24.17
C VAL A 396 2.10 -14.90 24.50
N GLN A 397 1.40 -14.24 23.58
CA GLN A 397 0.78 -12.95 23.86
C GLN A 397 -0.47 -13.25 24.70
N GLU A 398 -0.38 -13.06 26.02
CA GLU A 398 -1.55 -13.06 26.90
C GLU A 398 -2.61 -12.12 26.32
N SER A 399 -3.88 -12.53 26.41
CA SER A 399 -5.06 -11.89 25.82
C SER A 399 -5.18 -10.40 26.18
N SER A 400 -4.47 -9.54 25.45
CA SER A 400 -4.43 -8.09 25.67
C SER A 400 -5.61 -7.35 25.04
N GLU A 401 -6.36 -8.00 24.15
CA GLU A 401 -7.45 -7.38 23.40
C GLU A 401 -8.63 -6.98 24.30
N GLU A 402 -8.92 -7.76 25.34
CA GLU A 402 -10.00 -7.45 26.28
C GLU A 402 -9.68 -6.22 27.13
N VAL A 403 -8.44 -6.14 27.64
CA VAL A 403 -7.93 -4.99 28.41
C VAL A 403 -7.91 -3.74 27.53
N GLU A 404 -7.50 -3.88 26.27
CA GLU A 404 -7.45 -2.76 25.34
C GLU A 404 -8.86 -2.24 25.01
N THR A 405 -9.81 -3.15 24.72
CA THR A 405 -11.22 -2.80 24.45
C THR A 405 -11.86 -2.08 25.64
N GLU A 406 -11.57 -2.51 26.88
CA GLU A 406 -12.08 -1.82 28.07
C GLU A 406 -11.53 -0.40 28.18
N SER A 407 -10.24 -0.19 27.90
CA SER A 407 -9.64 1.15 27.89
C SER A 407 -10.29 2.08 26.84
N PHE A 408 -10.68 1.55 25.68
CA PHE A 408 -11.45 2.33 24.69
C PHE A 408 -12.85 2.67 25.20
N LEU A 409 -13.51 1.71 25.83
CA LEU A 409 -14.85 1.88 26.38
C LEU A 409 -14.89 2.92 27.49
N GLU A 410 -13.88 2.95 28.36
CA GLU A 410 -13.72 3.96 29.41
C GLU A 410 -13.61 5.38 28.83
N ILE A 411 -12.75 5.58 27.82
CA ILE A 411 -12.58 6.88 27.16
C ILE A 411 -13.86 7.29 26.44
N ALA A 412 -14.50 6.35 25.74
CA ALA A 412 -15.75 6.63 25.03
C ALA A 412 -16.87 7.02 26.00
N LYS A 413 -17.08 6.26 27.09
CA LYS A 413 -18.14 6.56 28.06
C LYS A 413 -17.97 7.88 28.81
N ALA A 414 -16.76 8.45 28.82
CA ALA A 414 -16.50 9.78 29.36
C ALA A 414 -17.07 10.91 28.46
N LEU A 415 -17.41 10.61 27.20
CA LEU A 415 -18.07 11.53 26.29
C LEU A 415 -19.59 11.39 26.41
N PRO A 416 -20.35 12.49 26.59
CA PRO A 416 -21.80 12.45 26.74
C PRO A 416 -22.53 11.69 25.63
N ASP A 417 -22.08 11.85 24.38
CA ASP A 417 -22.68 11.20 23.21
C ASP A 417 -22.46 9.67 23.15
N PHE A 418 -21.52 9.12 23.94
CA PHE A 418 -21.12 7.72 23.89
C PHE A 418 -21.34 6.96 25.22
N ILE A 419 -22.06 7.52 26.19
CA ILE A 419 -22.37 6.89 27.50
C ILE A 419 -22.96 5.48 27.36
N HIS A 420 -23.74 5.25 26.29
CA HIS A 420 -24.43 3.98 26.04
C HIS A 420 -23.70 3.05 25.06
N VAL A 421 -22.49 3.40 24.60
CA VAL A 421 -21.67 2.47 23.82
C VAL A 421 -21.34 1.27 24.71
N ASP A 422 -21.61 0.08 24.18
CA ASP A 422 -21.28 -1.18 24.85
C ASP A 422 -20.00 -1.81 24.27
N ARG A 423 -19.60 -2.95 24.84
CA ARG A 423 -18.39 -3.66 24.44
C ARG A 423 -18.46 -4.13 22.98
N ASP A 424 -19.62 -4.58 22.52
CA ASP A 424 -19.79 -5.14 21.19
C ASP A 424 -19.78 -4.06 20.12
N ASP A 425 -20.38 -2.91 20.43
CA ASP A 425 -20.31 -1.71 19.59
C ASP A 425 -18.85 -1.22 19.46
N MET A 426 -18.08 -1.23 20.56
CA MET A 426 -16.67 -0.86 20.53
C MET A 426 -15.83 -1.84 19.72
N LYS A 427 -16.02 -3.16 19.90
CA LYS A 427 -15.33 -4.18 19.09
C LYS A 427 -15.61 -4.00 17.60
N LYS A 428 -16.89 -3.85 17.22
CA LYS A 428 -17.29 -3.60 15.83
C LYS A 428 -16.64 -2.37 15.25
N TRP A 429 -16.57 -1.26 16.00
CA TRP A 429 -15.90 -0.04 15.51
C TRP A 429 -14.39 -0.20 15.38
N LEU A 430 -13.74 -0.92 16.30
CA LEU A 430 -12.30 -1.19 16.20
C LEU A 430 -11.98 -2.09 14.99
N GLU A 431 -12.90 -2.98 14.62
CA GLU A 431 -12.75 -3.95 13.53
C GLU A 431 -13.25 -3.46 12.16
N SER A 432 -14.07 -2.40 12.10
CA SER A 432 -14.79 -1.97 10.89
C SER A 432 -13.91 -1.51 9.71
N GLU A 433 -12.60 -1.41 9.90
CA GLU A 433 -11.63 -0.97 8.89
C GLU A 433 -10.53 -1.99 8.61
N ILE A 434 -10.54 -3.16 9.26
CA ILE A 434 -9.43 -4.11 9.14
C ILE A 434 -9.27 -4.57 7.67
N ASP A 435 -10.39 -4.77 6.96
CA ASP A 435 -10.41 -5.28 5.58
C ASP A 435 -10.44 -4.17 4.50
N GLU A 436 -10.21 -2.90 4.85
CA GLU A 436 -10.27 -1.80 3.90
C GLU A 436 -8.99 -1.67 3.06
N GLU A 437 -9.03 -2.22 1.84
CA GLU A 437 -7.94 -2.18 0.86
C GLU A 437 -7.47 -0.75 0.54
N GLY A 438 -6.15 -0.55 0.44
CA GLY A 438 -5.50 0.74 0.19
C GLY A 438 -5.28 1.15 -1.28
N PHE A 439 -5.64 0.32 -2.26
CA PHE A 439 -5.14 0.43 -3.64
C PHE A 439 -6.23 0.57 -4.70
N GLU A 440 -5.92 1.27 -5.80
CA GLU A 440 -6.83 1.65 -6.91
C GLU A 440 -7.65 0.47 -7.47
N GLN A 441 -8.97 0.49 -7.22
CA GLN A 441 -9.96 -0.31 -7.93
C GLN A 441 -10.50 0.54 -9.07
N LEU A 442 -10.11 0.18 -10.28
CA LEU A 442 -10.63 0.83 -11.48
C LEU A 442 -12.08 0.39 -11.68
N THR A 443 -12.96 1.34 -11.99
CA THR A 443 -14.29 1.01 -12.48
C THR A 443 -14.17 0.37 -13.86
N ASP A 444 -15.18 -0.40 -14.24
CA ASP A 444 -15.21 -1.02 -15.57
C ASP A 444 -15.03 0.01 -16.70
N ASN A 445 -15.53 1.23 -16.52
CA ASN A 445 -15.35 2.35 -17.46
C ASN A 445 -13.91 2.85 -17.50
N GLU A 446 -13.25 2.99 -16.34
CA GLU A 446 -11.84 3.41 -16.27
C GLU A 446 -10.90 2.36 -16.88
N ILE A 447 -11.20 1.06 -16.69
CA ILE A 447 -10.50 -0.03 -17.37
C ILE A 447 -10.68 0.08 -18.89
N ALA A 448 -11.88 0.44 -19.37
CA ALA A 448 -12.12 0.63 -20.80
C ALA A 448 -11.37 1.86 -21.35
N ASP A 449 -11.35 2.99 -20.63
CA ASP A 449 -10.69 4.20 -21.09
C ASP A 449 -9.16 4.02 -21.19
N LEU A 450 -8.53 3.24 -20.30
CA LEU A 450 -7.11 2.89 -20.37
C LEU A 450 -6.71 2.11 -21.64
N HIS A 451 -7.66 1.44 -22.28
CA HIS A 451 -7.43 0.52 -23.39
C HIS A 451 -7.97 1.03 -24.74
N ARG A 452 -8.43 2.27 -24.85
CA ARG A 452 -8.80 2.89 -26.15
C ARG A 452 -7.57 3.19 -27.01
N LYS A 453 -7.71 3.04 -28.34
CA LYS A 453 -6.63 3.16 -29.34
C LYS A 453 -6.36 4.57 -29.90
N ASP A 454 -7.05 5.61 -29.42
CA ASP A 454 -6.79 6.98 -29.91
C ASP A 454 -5.67 7.65 -29.10
N GLU A 455 -4.78 8.33 -29.84
CA GLU A 455 -3.43 8.82 -29.51
C GLU A 455 -3.37 9.95 -28.43
N PRO A 456 -2.17 10.49 -28.14
CA PRO A 456 -1.49 10.48 -26.84
C PRO A 456 -2.20 11.25 -25.71
N SER A 457 -1.79 10.93 -24.48
CA SER A 457 -2.11 11.56 -23.19
C SER A 457 -2.48 13.05 -23.28
N THR A 458 -3.71 13.35 -23.65
CA THR A 458 -4.36 14.57 -23.18
C THR A 458 -4.83 14.18 -21.81
N SER A 459 -4.21 14.79 -20.79
CA SER A 459 -4.70 14.80 -19.42
C SER A 459 -6.21 14.60 -19.40
N LEU A 460 -6.69 13.51 -18.80
CA LEU A 460 -8.08 13.39 -18.40
C LEU A 460 -8.34 14.54 -17.41
N GLN A 461 -8.65 15.72 -17.95
CA GLN A 461 -9.67 16.58 -17.38
C GLN A 461 -10.95 15.77 -17.51
N SER A 462 -11.15 14.84 -16.56
CA SER A 462 -12.48 14.42 -16.23
C SER A 462 -13.23 15.68 -15.86
N ASP A 463 -14.25 16.00 -16.64
CA ASP A 463 -15.25 17.04 -16.43
C ASP A 463 -16.15 16.66 -15.22
N TYR A 464 -15.51 16.31 -14.09
CA TYR A 464 -16.05 16.65 -12.80
C TYR A 464 -15.81 18.15 -12.70
N GLY A 465 -16.85 18.90 -13.05
CA GLY A 465 -16.87 20.33 -12.86
C GLY A 465 -16.35 20.67 -11.45
N ASN A 466 -15.90 21.91 -11.31
CA ASN A 466 -15.88 22.56 -10.02
C ASN A 466 -17.21 22.26 -9.29
N MET A 467 -17.27 21.19 -8.50
CA MET A 467 -17.89 21.30 -7.21
C MET A 467 -16.94 22.23 -6.48
N SER A 468 -17.21 23.52 -6.63
CA SER A 468 -16.87 24.45 -5.58
C SER A 468 -17.30 23.77 -4.28
N ASP A 469 -16.38 23.68 -3.33
CA ASP A 469 -16.73 23.56 -1.93
C ASP A 469 -17.45 24.87 -1.53
N GLU A 470 -18.65 25.08 -2.07
CA GLU A 470 -19.75 25.85 -1.50
C GLU A 470 -20.63 24.76 -0.87
N ASP A 471 -20.61 24.45 0.43
CA ASP A 471 -20.45 25.26 1.62
C ASP A 471 -19.91 24.37 2.75
N GLU A 472 -18.88 24.84 3.47
CA GLU A 472 -18.70 24.73 4.94
C GLU A 472 -17.27 25.18 5.29
N ASP A 473 -17.09 26.49 5.42
CA ASP A 473 -16.22 27.16 6.41
C ASP A 473 -16.15 28.65 6.04
N SER A 474 -17.26 29.35 6.24
CA SER A 474 -17.34 30.81 6.17
C SER A 474 -16.93 31.42 7.51
N LEU A 475 -15.67 31.24 7.91
CA LEU A 475 -15.06 32.01 9.00
C LEU A 475 -13.77 32.68 8.51
N ILE A 476 -13.94 33.89 7.96
CA ILE A 476 -12.97 35.00 7.83
C ILE A 476 -11.50 34.56 7.75
N PHE A 477 -11.05 34.09 6.58
CA PHE A 477 -9.65 33.71 6.37
C PHE A 477 -8.81 34.92 5.93
N SER A 478 -8.26 35.65 6.91
CA SER A 478 -7.21 36.65 6.70
C SER A 478 -5.94 36.03 6.09
N GLU A 479 -5.22 36.80 5.27
CA GLU A 479 -3.92 36.41 4.72
C GLU A 479 -2.94 36.00 5.83
N ILE A 480 -2.56 34.72 5.88
CA ILE A 480 -1.60 34.22 6.88
C ILE A 480 -0.23 34.83 6.61
N LYS A 481 0.18 35.77 7.47
CA LYS A 481 1.56 36.29 7.51
C LYS A 481 2.51 35.21 8.01
N LYS A 482 3.60 34.96 7.28
CA LYS A 482 4.72 34.11 7.74
C LYS A 482 5.22 34.64 9.09
N ILE A 483 5.23 33.78 10.11
CA ILE A 483 5.69 34.15 11.45
C ILE A 483 7.16 34.56 11.37
N LYS A 484 7.48 35.73 11.93
CA LYS A 484 8.85 36.22 11.97
C LYS A 484 9.64 35.48 13.05
N HIS A 485 10.93 35.29 12.82
CA HIS A 485 11.80 34.56 13.75
C HIS A 485 11.83 35.15 15.17
N ASN A 486 11.69 36.47 15.32
CA ASN A 486 11.61 37.12 16.63
C ASN A 486 10.33 36.74 17.39
N GLN A 487 9.18 36.71 16.70
CA GLN A 487 7.91 36.29 17.30
C GLN A 487 7.96 34.82 17.74
N ALA A 488 8.59 33.96 16.95
CA ALA A 488 8.80 32.56 17.31
C ALA A 488 9.71 32.41 18.54
N LEU A 489 10.75 33.25 18.66
CA LEU A 489 11.65 33.27 19.82
C LEU A 489 10.91 33.71 21.09
N GLU A 490 10.16 34.81 21.01
CA GLU A 490 9.35 35.34 22.13
C GLU A 490 8.33 34.29 22.61
N ALA A 491 7.63 33.63 21.70
CA ALA A 491 6.69 32.55 22.05
C ALA A 491 7.40 31.36 22.71
N THR A 492 8.59 30.98 22.22
CA THR A 492 9.36 29.87 22.80
C THR A 492 9.84 30.22 24.21
N GLU A 493 10.27 31.46 24.46
CA GLU A 493 10.70 31.93 25.79
C GLU A 493 9.52 32.00 26.77
N LEU A 494 8.34 32.45 26.32
CA LEU A 494 7.13 32.47 27.12
C LEU A 494 6.72 31.05 27.57
N LEU A 495 6.70 30.08 26.64
CA LEU A 495 6.38 28.69 26.95
C LEU A 495 7.39 28.07 27.92
N LEU A 496 8.67 28.39 27.75
CA LEU A 496 9.74 27.88 28.60
C LEU A 496 9.56 28.37 30.05
N ASN A 497 9.26 29.66 30.22
CA ASN A 497 8.96 30.23 31.53
C ASN A 497 7.72 29.58 32.17
N TYR A 498 6.66 29.37 31.39
CA TYR A 498 5.44 28.69 31.88
C TYR A 498 5.76 27.27 32.39
N PHE A 499 6.45 26.46 31.59
CA PHE A 499 6.78 25.08 31.99
C PHE A 499 7.78 24.99 33.14
N GLU A 500 8.70 25.96 33.28
CA GLU A 500 9.59 26.05 34.44
C GLU A 500 8.84 26.43 35.73
N GLN A 501 7.72 27.17 35.64
CA GLN A 501 6.88 27.56 36.77
C GLN A 501 5.90 26.47 37.20
N GLU A 502 5.34 25.72 36.25
CA GLU A 502 4.34 24.66 36.50
C GLU A 502 4.96 23.29 36.85
N ASN A 503 6.26 23.24 37.16
CA ASN A 503 7.01 22.02 37.48
C ASN A 503 6.86 20.90 36.42
N ALA A 504 6.92 21.29 35.14
CA ALA A 504 6.75 20.36 34.03
C ALA A 504 7.95 19.42 33.86
N ASP A 505 7.72 18.33 33.12
CA ASP A 505 8.77 17.36 32.82
C ASP A 505 10.01 18.03 32.20
N TYR A 506 11.17 17.77 32.82
CA TYR A 506 12.46 18.29 32.40
C TYR A 506 12.78 17.98 30.93
N SER A 507 12.27 16.87 30.39
CA SER A 507 12.42 16.52 28.97
C SER A 507 11.80 17.57 28.03
N ARG A 508 10.62 18.11 28.40
CA ARG A 508 9.91 19.16 27.64
C ARG A 508 10.64 20.49 27.72
N ILE A 509 11.19 20.81 28.89
CA ILE A 509 12.01 22.02 29.09
C ILE A 509 13.27 21.94 28.20
N ILE A 510 13.97 20.81 28.16
CA ILE A 510 15.12 20.60 27.26
C ILE A 510 14.72 20.75 25.79
N LEU A 511 13.59 20.17 25.39
CA LEU A 511 13.10 20.25 24.01
C LEU A 511 12.85 21.71 23.60
N LEU A 512 12.18 22.49 24.45
CA LEU A 512 11.94 23.92 24.21
C LEU A 512 13.25 24.73 24.17
N ARG A 513 14.22 24.40 25.04
CA ARG A 513 15.57 25.01 25.00
C ARG A 513 16.28 24.71 23.68
N THR A 514 16.15 23.49 23.16
CA THR A 514 16.72 23.07 21.87
C THR A 514 16.07 23.83 20.72
N MET A 515 14.73 23.86 20.67
CA MET A 515 13.97 24.63 19.67
C MET A 515 14.37 26.11 19.65
N ARG A 516 14.50 26.73 20.84
CA ARG A 516 14.98 28.12 20.96
C ARG A 516 16.38 28.30 20.35
N SER A 517 17.29 27.36 20.58
CA SER A 517 18.64 27.37 20.02
C SER A 517 18.62 27.30 18.49
N ASP A 518 17.80 26.41 17.93
CA ASP A 518 17.69 26.23 16.48
C ASP A 518 17.08 27.46 15.79
N ILE A 519 16.05 28.08 16.39
CA ILE A 519 15.50 29.36 15.90
C ILE A 519 16.58 30.45 15.88
N ARG A 520 17.42 30.55 16.93
CA ARG A 520 18.53 31.52 16.97
C ARG A 520 19.57 31.24 15.88
N LYS A 521 19.93 29.97 15.63
CA LYS A 521 20.85 29.59 14.54
C LYS A 521 20.28 29.97 13.17
N GLU A 522 19.01 29.69 12.92
CA GLU A 522 18.32 30.08 11.68
C GLU A 522 18.23 31.60 11.48
N MET A 523 18.16 32.38 12.57
CA MET A 523 18.28 33.84 12.51
C MET A 523 19.68 34.30 12.13
N LEU A 524 20.72 33.67 12.69
CA LEU A 524 22.13 34.01 12.42
C LEU A 524 22.54 33.65 10.98
N ASN A 525 22.13 32.46 10.52
CA ASN A 525 22.39 31.99 9.15
C ASN A 525 21.75 32.90 8.08
N LYS A 526 20.64 33.58 8.41
CA LYS A 526 20.03 34.60 7.52
C LYS A 526 20.64 35.99 7.63
N LYS A 527 21.33 36.32 8.74
CA LYS A 527 22.05 37.59 8.90
C LYS A 527 23.40 37.59 8.17
N GLN A 528 24.01 36.44 7.94
CA GLN A 528 25.28 36.34 7.22
C GLN A 528 25.07 36.19 5.71
N THR A 529 24.66 37.29 5.07
CA THR A 529 24.66 37.42 3.61
C THR A 529 25.62 38.54 3.19
N LYS A 530 26.93 38.25 3.26
CA LYS A 530 28.01 38.66 2.32
C LYS A 530 29.38 38.65 3.00
N ILE A 531 30.38 38.08 2.30
CA ILE A 531 31.81 38.14 2.67
C ILE A 531 32.38 39.56 2.58
N THR A 532 31.70 40.48 1.87
CA THR A 532 32.12 41.88 1.72
C THR A 532 31.94 42.72 2.97
N ASP A 533 31.17 42.24 3.95
CA ASP A 533 30.90 42.99 5.18
C ASP A 533 31.97 42.73 6.27
N PHE A 534 33.00 41.94 5.94
CA PHE A 534 34.17 41.69 6.80
C PHE A 534 35.36 42.62 6.52
N PHE A 535 35.32 43.37 5.42
CA PHE A 535 36.37 44.31 5.02
C PHE A 535 35.77 45.63 4.57
N LEU A 536 35.26 46.43 5.51
CA LEU A 536 35.16 47.89 5.37
C LEU A 536 35.40 48.56 6.73
#